data_AF-A0A6P8Z0Q6-F1
#
_entry.id   AF-A0A6P8Z0Q6-F1
#
_cell.length_a   1.000
_cell.length_b   1.000
_cell.length_c   1.000
_cell.angle_alpha   90.00
_cell.angle_beta   90.00
_cell.angle_gamma   90.00
#
_symmetry.space_group_name_H-M   'P 1'
#
loop_
_entity.id
_entity.type
_entity.pdbx_description
1 polymer ?
#
loop_
_entity_poly.entity_id
_entity_poly.type
_entity_poly.pdbx_seq_one_letter_code
_entity_poly.pdbx_strand_id
1 'polypeptide(L)'
;MVIMIIMIIMIIMIMILMMMMRYPPLLTQSSSSWLCESERGRRRFTMQLEFLISMEGASQLDLYPVEALTTCNHALAVCNSEPKCIALFDQFKADCKVRDKKCRMDSRERCFQSWKNMRKTPIFGCICPTNHMKRRCDRIFSTLNYNRCVGYDAVEPEAVGEQTQLSFRSTCQTALDACYQKFACNRALKPVLRHCSDFSRCSQPQCLESLQQFYRTIDVNNSVDIAFCQCK
;
A
#
# COMPACT_ATOMS: atom_id res chain seq x y z
N MET A 1 -34.08 48.05 36.33
CA MET A 1 -32.92 47.14 36.40
C MET A 1 -33.26 45.73 35.95
N VAL A 2 -33.98 44.89 36.72
CA VAL A 2 -34.19 43.45 36.42
C VAL A 2 -34.61 43.15 34.96
N ILE A 3 -35.59 43.88 34.43
CA ILE A 3 -36.07 43.70 33.04
C ILE A 3 -34.96 43.93 32.00
N MET A 4 -34.09 44.93 32.20
CA MET A 4 -32.95 45.18 31.30
C MET A 4 -31.94 44.03 31.32
N ILE A 5 -31.69 43.44 32.49
CA ILE A 5 -30.78 42.29 32.65
C ILE A 5 -31.34 41.08 31.87
N ILE A 6 -32.65 40.82 31.97
CA ILE A 6 -33.32 39.74 31.22
C ILE A 6 -33.21 39.98 29.71
N MET A 7 -33.45 41.22 29.23
CA MET A 7 -33.31 41.55 27.81
C MET A 7 -31.86 41.38 27.30
N ILE A 8 -30.86 41.79 28.09
CA ILE A 8 -29.44 41.61 27.76
C ILE A 8 -29.09 40.12 27.66
N ILE A 9 -29.55 39.29 28.62
CA ILE A 9 -29.32 37.83 28.59
C ILE A 9 -29.98 37.19 27.37
N MET A 10 -31.21 37.59 27.00
CA MET A 10 -31.85 37.10 25.78
C MET A 10 -31.10 37.49 24.52
N ILE A 11 -30.62 38.73 24.41
CA ILE A 11 -29.82 39.18 23.26
C ILE A 11 -28.51 38.38 23.17
N ILE A 12 -27.80 38.17 24.28
CA ILE A 12 -26.58 37.36 24.32
C ILE A 12 -26.86 35.91 23.90
N MET A 13 -27.93 35.29 24.40
CA MET A 13 -28.33 33.93 24.00
C MET A 13 -28.66 33.83 22.51
N ILE A 14 -29.36 34.82 21.94
CA ILE A 14 -29.66 34.90 20.51
C ILE A 14 -28.36 35.07 19.70
N MET A 15 -27.43 35.93 20.13
CA MET A 15 -26.15 36.09 19.43
C MET A 15 -25.28 34.82 19.49
N ILE A 16 -25.29 34.08 20.61
CA ILE A 16 -24.60 32.78 20.73
C ILE A 16 -25.25 31.75 19.80
N LEU A 17 -26.59 31.67 19.74
CA LEU A 17 -27.30 30.79 18.80
C LEU A 17 -27.02 31.17 17.34
N MET A 18 -26.97 32.46 17.02
CA MET A 18 -26.60 32.93 15.66
C MET A 18 -25.13 32.67 15.34
N MET A 19 -24.21 32.68 16.32
CA MET A 19 -22.83 32.22 16.10
C MET A 19 -22.79 30.71 15.85
N MET A 20 -23.47 29.89 16.64
CA MET A 20 -23.54 28.43 16.44
C MET A 20 -24.15 28.05 15.07
N MET A 21 -25.18 28.77 14.63
CA MET A 21 -25.80 28.58 13.30
C MET A 21 -24.95 29.11 12.13
N ARG A 22 -23.90 29.90 12.40
CA ARG A 22 -23.00 30.50 11.40
C ARG A 22 -21.59 29.94 11.42
N TYR A 23 -21.25 29.19 12.47
CA TYR A 23 -20.08 28.30 12.60
C TYR A 23 -20.56 26.85 12.78
N PRO A 24 -20.90 26.14 11.69
CA PRO A 24 -20.86 24.68 11.73
C PRO A 24 -19.44 24.23 12.14
N PRO A 25 -19.28 23.09 12.85
CA PRO A 25 -17.98 22.64 13.32
C PRO A 25 -17.04 22.35 12.14
N LEU A 26 -16.06 23.23 11.92
CA LEU A 26 -15.08 23.14 10.85
C LEU A 26 -13.98 22.09 11.13
N LEU A 27 -14.37 20.82 11.22
CA LEU A 27 -13.47 19.71 10.94
C LEU A 27 -13.40 19.44 9.44
N THR A 28 -12.67 20.36 8.78
CA THR A 28 -11.92 20.11 7.55
C THR A 28 -12.66 19.46 6.39
N GLN A 29 -13.64 20.17 5.81
CA GLN A 29 -13.94 20.00 4.39
C GLN A 29 -12.79 20.58 3.56
N SER A 30 -11.72 19.79 3.40
CA SER A 30 -10.60 20.12 2.52
C SER A 30 -11.07 20.07 1.06
N SER A 31 -11.26 21.24 0.45
CA SER A 31 -11.74 21.40 -0.93
C SER A 31 -10.71 20.85 -1.93
N SER A 32 -10.84 19.58 -2.25
CA SER A 32 -9.97 18.85 -3.16
C SER A 32 -10.76 18.35 -4.36
N SER A 33 -10.51 18.97 -5.52
CA SER A 33 -11.23 18.68 -6.77
C SER A 33 -10.72 17.39 -7.41
N TRP A 34 -11.33 16.26 -7.04
CA TRP A 34 -11.00 14.95 -7.60
C TRP A 34 -11.81 14.65 -8.86
N LEU A 35 -11.40 15.25 -9.98
CA LEU A 35 -11.87 14.86 -11.31
C LEU A 35 -11.54 13.38 -11.58
N CYS A 36 -12.55 12.61 -11.99
CA CYS A 36 -12.39 11.20 -12.35
C CYS A 36 -11.92 11.05 -13.81
N GLU A 37 -10.74 11.58 -14.11
CA GLU A 37 -10.17 11.61 -15.47
C GLU A 37 -9.76 10.19 -15.94
N SER A 38 -10.34 9.72 -17.04
CA SER A 38 -10.25 8.31 -17.47
C SER A 38 -9.09 8.04 -18.44
N GLU A 39 -7.85 8.07 -17.94
CA GLU A 39 -6.66 7.65 -18.71
C GLU A 39 -6.21 6.22 -18.31
N ARG A 40 -6.77 5.23 -19.04
CA ARG A 40 -6.26 3.85 -19.26
C ARG A 40 -5.50 3.18 -18.10
N GLY A 41 -6.26 2.57 -17.19
CA GLY A 41 -5.99 1.19 -16.78
C GLY A 41 -5.00 0.92 -15.64
N ARG A 42 -4.65 1.89 -14.78
CA ARG A 42 -3.93 1.61 -13.52
C ARG A 42 -4.31 2.57 -12.39
N ARG A 43 -5.28 2.18 -11.55
CA ARG A 43 -5.69 2.95 -10.37
C ARG A 43 -4.61 2.85 -9.27
N ARG A 44 -4.20 3.97 -8.69
CA ARG A 44 -3.48 4.05 -7.40
C ARG A 44 -4.27 4.96 -6.50
N PHE A 45 -4.73 4.43 -5.36
CA PHE A 45 -5.34 5.24 -4.30
C PHE A 45 -4.25 5.68 -3.31
N THR A 46 -4.28 6.94 -2.92
CA THR A 46 -3.48 7.48 -1.81
C THR A 46 -4.43 7.71 -0.64
N MET A 47 -4.33 6.88 0.41
CA MET A 47 -4.98 7.17 1.69
C MET A 47 -4.19 8.23 2.45
N GLN A 48 -4.90 9.02 3.25
CA GLN A 48 -4.31 10.02 4.14
C GLN A 48 -3.90 9.38 5.48
N LEU A 49 -2.83 9.90 6.09
CA LEU A 49 -2.00 9.17 7.05
C LEU A 49 -2.58 9.06 8.47
N GLU A 50 -3.46 9.98 8.86
CA GLU A 50 -3.73 10.37 10.25
C GLU A 50 -4.47 9.31 11.12
N PHE A 51 -4.82 8.15 10.56
CA PHE A 51 -5.68 7.14 11.20
C PHE A 51 -4.98 5.81 11.56
N LEU A 52 -3.63 5.76 11.58
CA LEU A 52 -2.85 4.56 11.95
C LEU A 52 -2.19 4.64 13.34
N ILE A 53 -2.19 5.82 13.98
CA ILE A 53 -1.38 6.09 15.20
C ILE A 53 -1.92 5.38 16.47
N SER A 54 -3.17 4.88 16.47
CA SER A 54 -3.86 4.40 17.67
C SER A 54 -3.58 2.92 18.08
N MET A 55 -2.51 2.29 17.58
CA MET A 55 -2.23 0.85 17.81
C MET A 55 -0.77 0.60 18.22
N GLU A 56 -0.39 1.05 19.41
CA GLU A 56 0.91 0.70 20.01
C GLU A 56 0.97 -0.79 20.38
N GLY A 57 1.81 -1.58 19.68
CA GLY A 57 1.87 -3.03 19.94
C GLY A 57 2.70 -3.89 18.99
N ALA A 58 3.73 -3.36 18.32
CA ALA A 58 4.56 -4.12 17.38
C ALA A 58 6.07 -3.98 17.70
N SER A 59 6.61 -4.94 18.45
CA SER A 59 8.02 -4.94 18.85
C SER A 59 8.96 -5.33 17.72
N GLN A 60 9.82 -4.40 17.31
CA GLN A 60 11.18 -4.65 16.80
C GLN A 60 11.34 -5.51 15.53
N LEU A 61 11.06 -4.95 14.34
CA LEU A 61 11.84 -5.29 13.12
C LEU A 61 11.84 -4.28 11.95
N ASP A 62 11.00 -3.24 11.96
CA ASP A 62 11.02 -2.22 10.89
C ASP A 62 11.93 -1.03 11.22
N LEU A 63 13.05 -0.95 10.49
CA LEU A 63 14.11 0.05 10.67
C LEU A 63 13.82 1.41 9.97
N TYR A 64 12.61 1.57 9.41
CA TYR A 64 12.13 2.79 8.75
C TYR A 64 10.63 2.98 9.03
N PRO A 65 10.17 4.17 9.44
CA PRO A 65 8.76 4.41 9.75
C PRO A 65 7.88 4.36 8.50
N VAL A 66 6.68 3.78 8.64
CA VAL A 66 5.77 3.43 7.52
C VAL A 66 4.90 4.62 7.06
N GLU A 67 5.38 5.85 7.28
CA GLU A 67 4.53 7.06 7.19
C GLU A 67 4.47 7.71 5.81
N ALA A 68 5.38 7.38 4.89
CA ALA A 68 5.19 7.66 3.47
C ALA A 68 5.92 6.63 2.60
N LEU A 69 5.22 6.07 1.61
CA LEU A 69 5.87 5.37 0.50
C LEU A 69 6.67 6.40 -0.32
N THR A 70 7.97 6.50 -0.02
CA THR A 70 8.88 7.47 -0.62
C THR A 70 9.02 7.27 -2.14
N THR A 71 9.26 8.35 -2.90
CA THR A 71 9.47 8.21 -4.34
C THR A 71 10.80 7.53 -4.61
N CYS A 72 10.92 6.67 -5.63
CA CYS A 72 12.19 5.95 -5.87
C CYS A 72 13.39 6.87 -6.13
N ASN A 73 13.16 8.10 -6.63
CA ASN A 73 14.20 9.11 -6.75
C ASN A 73 14.72 9.58 -5.37
N HIS A 74 13.81 9.82 -4.41
CA HIS A 74 14.16 10.24 -3.06
C HIS A 74 14.70 9.05 -2.23
N ALA A 75 14.09 7.87 -2.33
CA ALA A 75 14.57 6.63 -1.71
C ALA A 75 16.03 6.32 -2.10
N LEU A 76 16.37 6.45 -3.39
CA LEU A 76 17.75 6.28 -3.85
C LEU A 76 18.67 7.41 -3.35
N ALA A 77 18.19 8.64 -3.25
CA ALA A 77 18.99 9.75 -2.68
C ALA A 77 19.33 9.50 -1.19
N VAL A 78 18.36 9.07 -0.38
CA VAL A 78 18.57 8.66 1.02
C VAL A 78 19.51 7.46 1.11
N CYS A 79 19.35 6.48 0.22
CA CYS A 79 20.22 5.32 0.17
C CYS A 79 21.67 5.66 -0.21
N ASN A 80 21.89 6.65 -1.10
CA ASN A 80 23.22 7.15 -1.44
C ASN A 80 23.92 7.87 -0.27
N SER A 81 23.16 8.50 0.65
CA SER A 81 23.71 9.11 1.87
C SER A 81 23.99 8.13 3.00
N GLU A 82 23.48 6.89 2.92
CA GLU A 82 23.65 5.84 3.94
C GLU A 82 24.61 4.76 3.39
N PRO A 83 25.91 4.73 3.79
CA PRO A 83 26.92 3.85 3.19
C PRO A 83 26.54 2.37 3.16
N LYS A 84 25.81 1.90 4.19
CA LYS A 84 25.30 0.53 4.26
C LYS A 84 24.21 0.25 3.23
N CYS A 85 23.35 1.23 2.95
CA CYS A 85 22.25 1.08 2.00
C CYS A 85 22.78 1.02 0.57
N ILE A 86 23.65 1.96 0.17
CA ILE A 86 24.21 1.97 -1.19
C ILE A 86 25.06 0.71 -1.47
N ALA A 87 25.83 0.23 -0.48
CA ALA A 87 26.55 -1.03 -0.60
C ALA A 87 25.63 -2.23 -0.86
N LEU A 88 24.48 -2.33 -0.17
CA LEU A 88 23.47 -3.37 -0.44
C LEU A 88 22.85 -3.23 -1.84
N PHE A 89 22.58 -2.01 -2.29
CA PHE A 89 22.00 -1.76 -3.62
C PHE A 89 22.99 -2.05 -4.75
N ASP A 90 24.27 -1.73 -4.58
CA ASP A 90 25.34 -2.07 -5.51
C ASP A 90 25.60 -3.58 -5.54
N GLN A 91 25.66 -4.25 -4.38
CA GLN A 91 25.74 -5.70 -4.29
C GLN A 91 24.55 -6.38 -4.98
N PHE A 92 23.32 -5.92 -4.75
CA PHE A 92 22.13 -6.47 -5.41
C PHE A 92 22.20 -6.34 -6.95
N LYS A 93 22.68 -5.22 -7.49
CA LYS A 93 22.91 -5.06 -8.94
C LYS A 93 24.02 -5.99 -9.47
N ALA A 94 25.04 -6.27 -8.64
CA ALA A 94 26.14 -7.16 -8.99
C ALA A 94 25.75 -8.65 -8.95
N ASP A 95 24.90 -9.07 -8.00
CA ASP A 95 24.42 -10.44 -7.90
C ASP A 95 23.25 -10.72 -8.88
N CYS A 96 22.24 -9.85 -8.93
CA CYS A 96 21.04 -10.00 -9.76
C CYS A 96 21.16 -9.31 -11.13
N LYS A 97 22.23 -9.63 -11.87
CA LYS A 97 22.55 -9.00 -13.17
C LYS A 97 21.47 -9.28 -14.22
N VAL A 98 20.93 -8.22 -14.83
CA VAL A 98 20.03 -8.30 -16.00
C VAL A 98 20.70 -7.60 -17.19
N ARG A 99 20.75 -8.27 -18.35
CA ARG A 99 21.22 -7.71 -19.63
C ARG A 99 20.22 -8.08 -20.73
N ASP A 100 19.92 -7.14 -21.62
CA ASP A 100 19.02 -7.37 -22.77
C ASP A 100 17.64 -7.94 -22.38
N LYS A 101 17.16 -7.54 -21.20
CA LYS A 101 15.95 -8.06 -20.50
C LYS A 101 16.00 -9.56 -20.13
N LYS A 102 17.14 -10.25 -20.32
CA LYS A 102 17.39 -11.61 -19.80
C LYS A 102 18.13 -11.54 -18.46
N CYS A 103 17.88 -12.51 -17.58
CA CYS A 103 18.71 -12.67 -16.39
C CYS A 103 20.08 -13.25 -16.78
N ARG A 104 21.15 -12.77 -16.15
CA ARG A 104 22.55 -13.20 -16.35
C ARG A 104 23.30 -13.23 -15.00
N MET A 105 22.64 -13.67 -13.93
CA MET A 105 23.24 -13.83 -12.59
C MET A 105 24.16 -15.05 -12.51
N ASP A 106 25.16 -14.98 -11.62
CA ASP A 106 26.16 -16.05 -11.45
C ASP A 106 25.76 -17.10 -10.39
N SER A 107 24.71 -16.85 -9.60
CA SER A 107 24.10 -17.77 -8.64
C SER A 107 22.72 -17.25 -8.24
N ARG A 108 21.72 -18.14 -8.25
CA ARG A 108 20.36 -17.82 -7.82
C ARG A 108 20.29 -17.53 -6.33
N GLU A 109 21.12 -18.21 -5.55
CA GLU A 109 21.22 -18.13 -4.10
C GLU A 109 21.80 -16.78 -3.69
N ARG A 110 22.92 -16.35 -4.30
CA ARG A 110 23.51 -15.02 -4.03
C ARG A 110 22.53 -13.90 -4.38
N CYS A 111 21.94 -13.93 -5.58
CA CYS A 111 20.92 -12.96 -5.97
C CYS A 111 19.72 -12.94 -5.00
N PHE A 112 19.18 -14.10 -4.59
CA PHE A 112 18.06 -14.16 -3.68
C PHE A 112 18.39 -13.68 -2.25
N GLN A 113 19.60 -13.94 -1.75
CA GLN A 113 20.06 -13.41 -0.46
C GLN A 113 20.22 -11.88 -0.51
N SER A 114 20.86 -11.35 -1.56
CA SER A 114 21.03 -9.91 -1.75
C SER A 114 19.68 -9.19 -1.96
N TRP A 115 18.71 -9.81 -2.66
CA TRP A 115 17.34 -9.29 -2.74
C TRP A 115 16.62 -9.27 -1.38
N LYS A 116 16.77 -10.32 -0.55
CA LYS A 116 16.23 -10.30 0.82
C LYS A 116 16.83 -9.19 1.67
N ASN A 117 18.11 -8.84 1.46
CA ASN A 117 18.71 -7.68 2.12
C ASN A 117 18.17 -6.34 1.59
N MET A 118 17.82 -6.23 0.30
CA MET A 118 17.16 -5.03 -0.24
C MET A 118 15.85 -4.68 0.47
N ARG A 119 15.11 -5.66 1.02
CA ARG A 119 13.91 -5.41 1.84
C ARG A 119 14.17 -4.47 3.04
N LYS A 120 15.40 -4.41 3.54
CA LYS A 120 15.84 -3.57 4.67
C LYS A 120 16.24 -2.15 4.23
N THR A 121 15.79 -1.69 3.06
CA THR A 121 16.18 -0.39 2.47
C THR A 121 14.95 0.43 2.07
N PRO A 122 15.02 1.77 2.09
CA PRO A 122 13.91 2.63 1.66
C PRO A 122 13.55 2.47 0.17
N ILE A 123 14.39 1.83 -0.65
CA ILE A 123 14.11 1.63 -2.09
C ILE A 123 13.15 0.45 -2.34
N PHE A 124 13.01 -0.52 -1.42
CA PHE A 124 12.16 -1.69 -1.66
C PHE A 124 10.68 -1.31 -1.82
N GLY A 125 10.14 -0.50 -0.90
CA GLY A 125 8.76 -0.01 -0.95
C GLY A 125 8.54 1.25 -1.80
N CYS A 126 9.52 1.69 -2.60
CA CYS A 126 9.44 2.99 -3.25
C CYS A 126 8.37 3.06 -4.36
N ILE A 127 7.80 4.25 -4.59
CA ILE A 127 6.78 4.47 -5.63
C ILE A 127 7.23 5.48 -6.69
N CYS A 128 6.54 5.45 -7.84
CA CYS A 128 6.70 6.42 -8.91
C CYS A 128 5.37 7.13 -9.22
N PRO A 129 5.20 8.42 -8.84
CA PRO A 129 4.05 9.21 -9.22
C PRO A 129 4.10 9.62 -10.71
N THR A 130 2.95 9.99 -11.27
CA THR A 130 2.84 10.43 -12.67
C THR A 130 3.24 11.90 -12.79
N ASN A 131 4.54 12.15 -13.00
CA ASN A 131 5.09 13.49 -13.24
C ASN A 131 6.26 13.43 -14.24
N HIS A 132 6.89 14.58 -14.54
CA HIS A 132 8.01 14.65 -15.49
C HIS A 132 9.22 13.78 -15.07
N MET A 133 9.42 13.50 -13.77
CA MET A 133 10.46 12.62 -13.25
C MET A 133 10.13 11.11 -13.37
N LYS A 134 8.94 10.73 -13.83
CA LYS A 134 8.49 9.34 -13.92
C LYS A 134 9.49 8.44 -14.66
N ARG A 135 10.03 8.88 -15.82
CA ARG A 135 11.04 8.13 -16.60
C ARG A 135 12.33 7.82 -15.82
N ARG A 136 12.75 8.70 -14.89
CA ARG A 136 13.90 8.45 -14.01
C ARG A 136 13.54 7.45 -12.93
N CYS A 137 12.39 7.64 -12.32
CA CYS A 137 11.87 6.81 -11.24
C CYS A 137 11.59 5.36 -11.66
N ASP A 138 10.93 5.17 -12.81
CA ASP A 138 10.55 3.86 -13.35
C ASP A 138 11.75 2.92 -13.48
N ARG A 139 12.94 3.44 -13.86
CA ARG A 139 14.18 2.66 -13.98
C ARG A 139 14.70 2.16 -12.63
N ILE A 140 14.54 2.95 -11.57
CA ILE A 140 14.92 2.55 -10.20
C ILE A 140 13.94 1.48 -9.72
N PHE A 141 12.63 1.72 -9.90
CA PHE A 141 11.57 0.78 -9.54
C PHE A 141 11.72 -0.56 -10.26
N SER A 142 11.95 -0.57 -11.57
CA SER A 142 12.09 -1.82 -12.35
C SER A 142 13.33 -2.62 -11.97
N THR A 143 14.41 -1.97 -11.54
CA THR A 143 15.66 -2.63 -11.13
C THR A 143 15.46 -3.54 -9.92
N LEU A 144 14.51 -3.21 -9.04
CA LEU A 144 14.21 -3.97 -7.80
C LEU A 144 12.92 -4.79 -7.93
N ASN A 145 11.80 -4.14 -8.28
CA ASN A 145 10.46 -4.74 -8.24
C ASN A 145 10.08 -5.52 -9.50
N TYR A 146 10.83 -5.35 -10.60
CA TYR A 146 10.68 -6.14 -11.83
C TYR A 146 12.00 -6.78 -12.29
N ASN A 147 12.87 -7.15 -11.33
CA ASN A 147 14.11 -7.86 -11.63
C ASN A 147 13.83 -9.32 -12.02
N ARG A 148 14.02 -9.65 -13.30
CA ARG A 148 13.78 -11.00 -13.84
C ARG A 148 14.56 -12.12 -13.14
N CYS A 149 15.72 -11.83 -12.54
CA CYS A 149 16.49 -12.84 -11.80
C CYS A 149 15.81 -13.31 -10.51
N VAL A 150 15.00 -12.46 -9.88
CA VAL A 150 14.37 -12.71 -8.58
C VAL A 150 13.05 -13.49 -8.71
N GLY A 151 12.40 -13.43 -9.88
CA GLY A 151 11.15 -14.14 -10.16
C GLY A 151 11.31 -15.61 -10.54
N TYR A 152 10.19 -16.20 -10.96
CA TYR A 152 10.16 -17.50 -11.64
C TYR A 152 10.59 -17.38 -13.12
N ASP A 153 10.42 -16.21 -13.75
CA ASP A 153 10.94 -15.80 -15.07
C ASP A 153 12.46 -15.91 -15.28
N ALA A 154 13.21 -16.37 -14.29
CA ALA A 154 14.65 -16.62 -14.41
C ALA A 154 14.98 -17.88 -15.23
N VAL A 155 13.98 -18.72 -15.54
CA VAL A 155 14.09 -19.89 -16.41
C VAL A 155 13.85 -19.46 -17.86
N GLU A 156 14.87 -19.63 -18.71
CA GLU A 156 14.71 -19.51 -20.17
C GLU A 156 13.98 -20.77 -20.70
N PRO A 157 13.05 -20.68 -21.68
CA PRO A 157 12.18 -21.81 -22.06
C PRO A 157 12.91 -22.84 -22.95
N GLU A 158 13.94 -23.46 -22.41
CA GLU A 158 14.68 -24.57 -23.03
C GLU A 158 14.04 -25.90 -22.64
N ALA A 159 13.19 -26.42 -23.53
CA ALA A 159 12.79 -27.82 -23.69
C ALA A 159 12.78 -28.72 -22.42
N VAL A 160 11.89 -28.44 -21.46
CA VAL A 160 11.48 -29.46 -20.47
C VAL A 160 10.27 -30.21 -21.02
N GLY A 161 10.45 -31.52 -21.19
CA GLY A 161 9.42 -32.42 -21.68
C GLY A 161 8.22 -32.54 -20.74
N GLU A 162 7.09 -32.83 -21.38
CA GLU A 162 5.79 -33.26 -20.90
C GLU A 162 5.66 -33.87 -19.48
N GLN A 163 4.54 -33.52 -18.83
CA GLN A 163 3.96 -34.18 -17.65
C GLN A 163 4.76 -34.19 -16.33
N THR A 164 4.68 -33.07 -15.61
CA THR A 164 4.16 -33.13 -14.23
C THR A 164 3.23 -31.95 -13.97
N GLN A 165 1.91 -32.20 -13.96
CA GLN A 165 0.91 -31.20 -13.58
C GLN A 165 0.88 -31.03 -12.05
N LEU A 166 1.96 -30.48 -11.49
CA LEU A 166 1.93 -29.91 -10.15
C LEU A 166 0.95 -28.74 -10.15
N SER A 167 -0.26 -28.98 -9.64
CA SER A 167 -1.32 -27.99 -9.54
C SER A 167 -0.95 -26.92 -8.52
N PHE A 168 -0.22 -25.90 -8.98
CA PHE A 168 0.12 -24.70 -8.22
C PHE A 168 -1.15 -23.85 -8.00
N ARG A 169 -2.04 -24.32 -7.13
CA ARG A 169 -3.20 -23.58 -6.60
C ARG A 169 -2.67 -22.28 -5.97
N SER A 170 -3.27 -21.14 -6.33
CA SER A 170 -2.87 -19.84 -5.77
C SER A 170 -3.03 -19.85 -4.25
N THR A 171 -2.06 -19.29 -3.51
CA THR A 171 -2.17 -19.23 -2.04
C THR A 171 -3.30 -18.30 -1.62
N CYS A 172 -3.71 -17.40 -2.50
CA CYS A 172 -4.91 -16.57 -2.36
C CYS A 172 -6.18 -17.40 -2.14
N GLN A 173 -6.35 -18.52 -2.84
CA GLN A 173 -7.52 -19.36 -2.63
C GLN A 173 -7.48 -19.99 -1.24
N THR A 174 -6.33 -20.51 -0.80
CA THR A 174 -6.17 -21.11 0.54
C THR A 174 -6.39 -20.08 1.66
N ALA A 175 -5.85 -18.86 1.53
CA ALA A 175 -6.04 -17.78 2.49
C ALA A 175 -7.51 -17.33 2.58
N LEU A 176 -8.19 -17.25 1.44
CA LEU A 176 -9.61 -16.87 1.36
C LEU A 176 -10.53 -17.98 1.91
N ASP A 177 -10.26 -19.25 1.56
CA ASP A 177 -10.94 -20.44 2.11
C ASP A 177 -10.83 -20.44 3.65
N ALA A 178 -9.64 -20.18 4.20
CA ALA A 178 -9.41 -20.09 5.65
C ALA A 178 -10.13 -18.90 6.31
N CYS A 179 -10.20 -17.75 5.63
CA CYS A 179 -10.98 -16.60 6.11
C CYS A 179 -12.48 -16.91 6.18
N TYR A 180 -13.04 -17.62 5.19
CA TYR A 180 -14.46 -18.01 5.22
C TYR A 180 -14.79 -18.95 6.38
N GLN A 181 -13.86 -19.83 6.78
CA GLN A 181 -14.03 -20.72 7.94
C GLN A 181 -14.03 -19.96 9.28
N LYS A 182 -13.26 -18.87 9.40
CA LYS A 182 -13.19 -18.05 10.63
C LYS A 182 -14.33 -17.03 10.68
N PHE A 183 -15.29 -17.21 11.59
CA PHE A 183 -16.48 -16.34 11.72
C PHE A 183 -16.19 -14.84 11.71
N ALA A 184 -15.17 -14.38 12.46
CA ALA A 184 -14.77 -12.98 12.50
C ALA A 184 -14.26 -12.45 11.14
N CYS A 185 -13.40 -13.22 10.46
CA CYS A 185 -12.84 -12.87 9.15
C CYS A 185 -13.94 -12.83 8.09
N ASN A 186 -14.77 -13.89 8.02
CA ASN A 186 -15.94 -13.97 7.14
C ASN A 186 -16.93 -12.80 7.36
N ARG A 187 -17.23 -12.45 8.62
CA ARG A 187 -18.10 -11.32 8.98
C ARG A 187 -17.52 -9.98 8.49
N ALA A 188 -16.22 -9.75 8.68
CA ALA A 188 -15.55 -8.52 8.25
C ALA A 188 -15.34 -8.44 6.72
N LEU A 189 -15.23 -9.59 6.04
CA LEU A 189 -15.04 -9.68 4.58
C LEU A 189 -16.32 -9.37 3.79
N LYS A 190 -17.51 -9.69 4.33
CA LYS A 190 -18.80 -9.50 3.64
C LYS A 190 -19.08 -8.04 3.18
N PRO A 191 -18.81 -7.00 3.98
CA PRO A 191 -18.85 -5.61 3.52
C PRO A 191 -17.92 -5.33 2.33
N VAL A 192 -16.65 -5.77 2.39
CA VAL A 192 -15.68 -5.59 1.30
C VAL A 192 -16.22 -6.19 0.00
N LEU A 193 -16.68 -7.44 0.04
CA LEU A 193 -17.26 -8.09 -1.13
C LEU A 193 -18.51 -7.36 -1.64
N ARG A 194 -19.39 -6.87 -0.76
CA ARG A 194 -20.59 -6.10 -1.14
C ARG A 194 -20.25 -4.79 -1.85
N HIS A 195 -19.26 -4.05 -1.37
CA HIS A 195 -18.99 -2.69 -1.85
C HIS A 195 -17.92 -2.62 -2.96
N CYS A 196 -17.08 -3.66 -3.12
CA CYS A 196 -15.95 -3.64 -4.05
C CYS A 196 -16.06 -4.63 -5.25
N SER A 197 -16.96 -5.62 -5.25
CA SER A 197 -16.90 -6.74 -6.22
C SER A 197 -17.40 -6.42 -7.64
N ASP A 198 -18.46 -5.64 -7.79
CA ASP A 198 -19.05 -5.31 -9.09
C ASP A 198 -18.52 -3.96 -9.60
N PHE A 199 -17.80 -3.96 -10.72
CA PHE A 199 -17.24 -2.76 -11.36
C PHE A 199 -18.32 -1.69 -11.65
N SER A 200 -19.55 -2.10 -11.97
CA SER A 200 -20.67 -1.21 -12.28
C SER A 200 -21.38 -0.64 -11.03
N ARG A 201 -21.11 -1.19 -9.84
CA ARG A 201 -21.72 -0.78 -8.56
C ARG A 201 -20.69 -0.40 -7.48
N CYS A 202 -19.42 -0.36 -7.83
CA CYS A 202 -18.30 -0.10 -6.93
C CYS A 202 -18.30 1.37 -6.46
N SER A 203 -18.94 1.62 -5.32
CA SER A 203 -18.87 2.90 -4.63
C SER A 203 -17.53 3.03 -3.91
N GLN A 204 -16.60 3.77 -4.53
CA GLN A 204 -15.25 4.00 -4.01
C GLN A 204 -15.17 4.32 -2.50
N PRO A 205 -15.95 5.27 -1.93
CA PRO A 205 -15.84 5.58 -0.50
C PRO A 205 -16.22 4.39 0.39
N GLN A 206 -17.37 3.75 0.15
CA GLN A 206 -17.85 2.63 0.96
C GLN A 206 -17.01 1.35 0.77
N CYS A 207 -16.43 1.15 -0.42
CA CYS A 207 -15.45 0.10 -0.66
C CYS A 207 -14.16 0.33 0.16
N LEU A 208 -13.61 1.54 0.13
CA LEU A 208 -12.39 1.89 0.86
C LEU A 208 -12.58 1.89 2.39
N GLU A 209 -13.73 2.35 2.86
CA GLU A 209 -14.16 2.25 4.26
C GLU A 209 -14.29 0.79 4.72
N SER A 210 -14.96 -0.05 3.92
CA SER A 210 -15.08 -1.49 4.20
C SER A 210 -13.72 -2.18 4.26
N LEU A 211 -12.80 -1.83 3.36
CA LEU A 211 -11.42 -2.33 3.35
C LEU A 211 -10.62 -1.89 4.58
N GLN A 212 -10.71 -0.61 4.97
CA GLN A 212 -10.10 -0.12 6.21
C GLN A 212 -10.61 -0.88 7.42
N GLN A 213 -11.94 -1.05 7.54
CA GLN A 213 -12.52 -1.74 8.68
C GLN A 213 -12.14 -3.23 8.70
N PHE A 214 -12.08 -3.90 7.55
CA PHE A 214 -11.63 -5.27 7.42
C PHE A 214 -10.21 -5.45 7.99
N TYR A 215 -9.23 -4.71 7.49
CA TYR A 215 -7.83 -4.82 7.94
C TYR A 215 -7.59 -4.38 9.40
N ARG A 216 -8.48 -3.58 9.99
CA ARG A 216 -8.46 -3.23 11.43
C ARG A 216 -9.15 -4.25 12.34
N THR A 217 -10.04 -5.11 11.83
CA THR A 217 -10.90 -5.98 12.65
C THR A 217 -10.44 -7.45 12.70
N ILE A 218 -9.66 -7.89 11.72
CA ILE A 218 -9.21 -9.29 11.60
C ILE A 218 -7.84 -9.51 12.26
N ASP A 219 -7.60 -10.73 12.74
CA ASP A 219 -6.28 -11.16 13.22
C ASP A 219 -5.21 -11.03 12.12
N VAL A 220 -4.02 -10.55 12.53
CA VAL A 220 -2.91 -10.14 11.66
C VAL A 220 -2.44 -11.23 10.70
N ASN A 221 -2.51 -12.50 11.10
CA ASN A 221 -2.11 -13.62 10.25
C ASN A 221 -2.99 -13.67 8.99
N ASN A 222 -4.32 -13.63 9.16
CA ASN A 222 -5.25 -13.60 8.02
C ASN A 222 -5.14 -12.29 7.22
N SER A 223 -4.81 -11.18 7.89
CA SER A 223 -4.65 -9.89 7.22
C SER A 223 -3.45 -9.90 6.26
N VAL A 224 -2.31 -10.44 6.70
CA VAL A 224 -1.11 -10.65 5.89
C VAL A 224 -1.34 -11.72 4.81
N ASP A 225 -1.92 -12.87 5.18
CA ASP A 225 -2.17 -13.98 4.25
C ASP A 225 -3.09 -13.59 3.10
N ILE A 226 -4.07 -12.71 3.33
CA ILE A 226 -5.01 -12.24 2.29
C ILE A 226 -4.41 -11.08 1.48
N ALA A 227 -3.67 -10.16 2.11
CA ALA A 227 -3.07 -9.00 1.43
C ALA A 227 -1.87 -9.34 0.54
N PHE A 228 -1.06 -10.32 0.95
CA PHE A 228 0.21 -10.68 0.31
C PHE A 228 0.21 -12.10 -0.29
N CYS A 229 -0.98 -12.63 -0.55
CA CYS A 229 -1.17 -13.91 -1.22
C CYS A 229 -0.55 -13.93 -2.63
N GLN A 230 -0.18 -15.12 -3.10
CA GLN A 230 0.50 -15.31 -4.37
C GLN A 230 -0.45 -15.96 -5.39
N CYS A 231 -0.79 -15.18 -6.42
CA CYS A 231 -1.28 -15.71 -7.69
C CYS A 231 -0.10 -16.10 -8.60
N LYS A 232 -0.42 -16.86 -9.64
CA LYS A 232 0.46 -17.19 -10.76
C LYS A 232 -0.08 -16.55 -12.03
#